data_AF-A0A7C9CWQ4-F1
#
_entry.id   AF-A0A7C9CWQ4-F1
#
_cell.length_a   1.000
_cell.length_b   1.000
_cell.length_c   1.000
_cell.angle_alpha   90.00
_cell.angle_beta   90.00
_cell.angle_gamma   90.00
#
_symmetry.space_group_name_H-M   'P 1'
#
loop_
_entity.id
_entity.type
_entity.pdbx_description
1 polymer ?
#
loop_
_entity_poly.entity_id
_entity_poly.type
_entity_poly.pdbx_seq_one_letter_code
_entity_poly.pdbx_strand_id
1 'polypeptide(L)'
;QRGVSLMSEPMLESAVRSIISEDLGSRKVLKVADLGCGVGPVPLALVSLVEEYVKRACEQLSWDVDDDDDQMPEIEIYMNDLPSNDFNLLFRDLLRMMEEKREDVEGKSKKVPLCFLMGVPGSYYGRLFPKESLHLVHANCTLHWLSQAPVGLY
;
A
#
# COMPACT_ATOMS: atom_id res chain seq x y z
N GLN A 1 -6.39 -14.33 15.29
CA GLN A 1 -5.65 -13.13 15.73
C GLN A 1 -6.38 -11.91 15.19
N ARG A 2 -7.07 -11.14 16.05
CA ARG A 2 -7.92 -9.98 15.70
C ARG A 2 -7.33 -8.65 16.19
N GLY A 3 -6.01 -8.59 16.40
CA GLY A 3 -5.42 -7.54 17.25
C GLY A 3 -3.99 -7.14 16.92
N VAL A 4 -3.57 -7.24 15.66
CA VAL A 4 -2.62 -6.24 15.16
C VAL A 4 -3.48 -5.25 14.37
N SER A 5 -4.18 -4.38 15.12
CA SER A 5 -4.50 -3.06 14.58
C SER A 5 -3.17 -2.53 14.06
N LEU A 6 -3.15 -2.03 12.83
CA LEU A 6 -2.03 -1.24 12.37
C LEU A 6 -2.00 -0.06 13.36
N MET A 7 -1.19 -0.16 14.43
CA MET A 7 -1.13 0.90 15.45
C MET A 7 -0.67 2.23 14.82
N SER A 8 -0.13 2.14 13.61
CA SER A 8 0.24 3.22 12.70
C SER A 8 -0.90 3.74 11.81
N GLU A 9 -2.15 3.25 11.90
CA GLU A 9 -3.27 3.68 11.05
C GLU A 9 -3.43 5.21 10.98
N PRO A 10 -3.47 5.95 12.11
CA PRO A 10 -3.58 7.41 12.06
C PRO A 10 -2.37 8.09 11.40
N MET A 11 -1.17 7.53 11.57
CA MET A 11 0.05 8.02 10.92
C MET A 11 0.01 7.75 9.42
N LEU A 12 -0.46 6.58 9.00
CA LEU A 12 -0.63 6.23 7.60
C LEU A 12 -1.66 7.14 6.92
N GLU A 13 -2.81 7.36 7.56
CA GLU A 13 -3.83 8.29 7.05
C GLU A 13 -3.26 9.70 6.87
N SER A 14 -2.58 10.21 7.90
CA SER A 14 -1.98 11.55 7.83
C SER A 14 -0.90 11.67 6.76
N ALA A 15 -0.07 10.64 6.58
CA ALA A 15 0.98 10.62 5.57
C ALA A 15 0.38 10.59 4.15
N VAL A 16 -0.59 9.70 3.90
CA VAL A 16 -1.31 9.64 2.62
C VAL A 16 -1.95 10.99 2.31
N ARG A 17 -2.69 11.58 3.27
CA ARG A 17 -3.34 12.88 3.07
C ARG A 17 -2.34 13.98 2.69
N SER A 18 -1.22 14.09 3.41
CA SER A 18 -0.18 15.10 3.14
C SER A 18 0.43 14.90 1.74
N ILE A 19 0.73 13.66 1.35
CA ILE A 19 1.25 13.34 0.01
C ILE A 19 0.26 13.72 -1.09
N ILE A 20 -1.03 13.40 -0.93
CA ILE A 20 -2.08 13.79 -1.88
C ILE A 20 -2.18 15.32 -1.99
N SER A 21 -2.15 16.05 -0.87
CA SER A 21 -2.36 17.50 -0.88
C SER A 21 -1.14 18.32 -1.33
N GLU A 22 0.07 17.84 -1.06
CA GLU A 22 1.29 18.66 -1.17
C GLU A 22 2.21 18.22 -2.31
N ASP A 23 2.26 16.91 -2.62
CA ASP A 23 3.36 16.33 -3.39
C ASP A 23 2.92 15.77 -4.76
N LEU A 24 1.66 15.32 -4.88
CA LEU A 24 1.23 14.61 -6.08
C LEU A 24 0.97 15.48 -7.31
N GLY A 25 0.81 16.81 -7.20
CA GLY A 25 0.78 17.73 -8.36
C GLY A 25 0.01 17.19 -9.58
N SER A 26 0.51 17.42 -10.80
CA SER A 26 -0.06 16.83 -12.04
C SER A 26 0.32 15.35 -12.27
N ARG A 27 0.90 14.66 -11.27
CA ARG A 27 1.29 13.24 -11.35
C ARG A 27 0.26 12.41 -10.62
N LYS A 28 -0.69 11.85 -11.37
CA LYS A 28 -1.83 11.09 -10.87
C LYS A 28 -1.49 9.71 -10.28
N VAL A 29 -0.25 9.41 -9.90
CA VAL A 29 0.14 8.05 -9.44
C VAL A 29 0.84 8.09 -8.08
N LEU A 30 0.16 7.61 -7.05
CA LEU A 30 0.76 7.35 -5.73
C LEU A 30 1.55 6.04 -5.79
N LYS A 31 2.78 6.04 -5.27
CA LYS A 31 3.67 4.86 -5.28
C LYS A 31 4.06 4.51 -3.84
N VAL A 32 3.63 3.35 -3.37
CA VAL A 32 3.74 2.90 -1.99
C VAL A 32 4.54 1.60 -1.93
N ALA A 33 5.45 1.45 -0.99
CA ALA A 33 6.09 0.16 -0.70
C ALA A 33 5.74 -0.32 0.70
N ASP A 34 5.42 -1.61 0.84
CA ASP A 34 5.25 -2.30 2.13
C ASP A 34 6.44 -3.24 2.36
N LEU A 35 7.30 -2.91 3.32
CA LEU A 35 8.54 -3.62 3.58
C LEU A 35 8.36 -4.69 4.66
N GLY A 36 8.41 -5.96 4.24
CA GLY A 36 8.11 -7.13 5.07
C GLY A 36 6.61 -7.40 5.15
N CYS A 37 5.95 -7.47 4.00
CA CYS A 37 4.49 -7.57 3.91
C CYS A 37 3.92 -8.89 4.46
N GLY A 38 4.72 -9.97 4.50
CA GLY A 38 4.27 -11.30 4.87
C GLY A 38 3.11 -11.81 4.01
N VAL A 39 2.18 -12.53 4.65
CA VAL A 39 0.93 -13.06 4.08
C VAL A 39 -0.23 -12.89 5.06
N GLY A 40 -1.45 -13.10 4.57
CA GLY A 40 -2.67 -13.07 5.40
C GLY A 40 -3.28 -11.66 5.51
N PRO A 41 -4.02 -11.36 6.59
CA PRO A 41 -4.90 -10.20 6.63
C PRO A 41 -4.19 -8.84 6.70
N VAL A 42 -2.95 -8.79 7.20
CA VAL A 42 -2.21 -7.53 7.37
C VAL A 42 -1.89 -6.84 6.03
N PRO A 43 -1.25 -7.50 5.04
CA PRO A 43 -1.01 -6.88 3.74
C PRO A 43 -2.29 -6.47 3.02
N LEU A 44 -3.37 -7.28 3.13
CA LEU A 44 -4.69 -6.96 2.56
C LEU A 44 -5.31 -5.70 3.20
N ALA A 45 -5.17 -5.56 4.52
CA ALA A 45 -5.63 -4.39 5.25
C ALA A 45 -4.88 -3.12 4.81
N LEU A 46 -3.56 -3.19 4.64
CA LEU A 46 -2.78 -2.05 4.17
C LEU A 46 -3.25 -1.54 2.80
N VAL A 47 -3.46 -2.44 1.83
CA VAL A 47 -3.97 -2.08 0.50
C VAL A 47 -5.31 -1.36 0.62
N SER A 48 -6.23 -1.91 1.41
CA SER A 48 -7.57 -1.33 1.61
C SER A 48 -7.53 0.03 2.30
N LEU A 49 -6.67 0.20 3.30
CA LEU A 49 -6.52 1.47 4.02
C LEU A 49 -5.91 2.55 3.13
N VAL A 50 -4.89 2.23 2.33
CA VAL A 50 -4.30 3.18 1.38
C VAL A 50 -5.36 3.66 0.38
N GLU A 51 -6.12 2.75 -0.23
CA GLU A 51 -7.24 3.11 -1.13
C GLU A 51 -8.26 4.02 -0.44
N GLU A 52 -8.67 3.68 0.79
CA GLU A 52 -9.64 4.45 1.57
C GLU A 52 -9.11 5.86 1.87
N TYR A 53 -7.85 5.97 2.32
CA TYR A 53 -7.25 7.25 2.70
C TYR A 53 -6.98 8.14 1.50
N VAL A 54 -6.58 7.57 0.36
CA VAL A 54 -6.47 8.31 -0.91
C VAL A 54 -7.82 8.87 -1.30
N LYS A 55 -8.86 8.04 -1.28
CA LYS A 55 -10.23 8.48 -1.59
C LYS A 55 -10.68 9.62 -0.67
N ARG A 56 -10.53 9.45 0.65
CA ARG A 56 -10.91 10.47 1.65
C ARG A 56 -10.13 11.77 1.46
N ALA A 57 -8.84 11.70 1.14
CA ALA A 57 -8.03 12.87 0.88
C ALA A 57 -8.52 13.63 -0.37
N CYS A 58 -8.84 12.92 -1.46
CA CYS A 58 -9.38 13.53 -2.68
C CYS A 58 -10.74 14.20 -2.44
N GLU A 59 -11.65 13.54 -1.69
CA GLU A 59 -12.95 14.10 -1.31
C GLU A 59 -12.81 15.40 -0.49
N GLN A 60 -11.82 15.47 0.40
CA GLN A 60 -11.57 16.64 1.26
C GLN A 60 -10.96 17.83 0.51
N LEU A 61 -10.18 17.58 -0.54
CA LEU A 61 -9.51 18.62 -1.31
C LEU A 61 -10.42 19.27 -2.36
N SER A 62 -11.67 18.80 -2.49
CA SER A 62 -12.60 19.26 -3.52
C SER A 62 -11.94 19.28 -4.92
N TRP A 63 -11.11 18.27 -5.22
CA TRP A 63 -10.78 17.97 -6.62
C TRP A 63 -12.12 17.72 -7.29
N ASP A 64 -12.61 18.72 -8.04
CA ASP A 64 -13.93 18.74 -8.65
C ASP A 64 -14.04 17.51 -9.53
N VAL A 65 -14.70 16.49 -9.00
CA VAL A 65 -14.94 15.20 -9.64
C VAL A 65 -15.98 15.41 -10.74
N ASP A 66 -15.65 16.25 -11.73
CA ASP A 66 -16.36 16.33 -12.99
C ASP A 66 -16.48 14.91 -13.57
N ASP A 67 -17.47 14.69 -14.43
CA ASP A 67 -17.82 13.37 -14.98
C ASP A 67 -16.65 12.62 -15.67
N ASP A 68 -15.51 13.27 -15.88
CA ASP A 68 -14.30 12.60 -16.34
C ASP A 68 -13.72 11.65 -15.28
N ASP A 69 -13.40 10.45 -15.72
CA ASP A 69 -12.76 9.37 -14.93
C ASP A 69 -11.30 9.71 -14.53
N ASP A 70 -10.84 10.91 -14.90
CA ASP A 70 -9.45 11.29 -15.02
C ASP A 70 -8.90 12.05 -13.79
N GLN A 71 -9.59 12.05 -12.64
CA GLN A 71 -9.17 12.81 -11.45
C GLN A 71 -8.74 12.00 -10.22
N MET A 72 -9.12 10.72 -10.12
CA MET A 72 -8.67 9.90 -9.00
C MET A 72 -7.24 9.41 -9.26
N PRO A 73 -6.31 9.54 -8.31
CA PRO A 73 -4.96 9.03 -8.52
C PRO A 73 -4.97 7.50 -8.59
N GLU A 74 -4.19 6.97 -9.52
CA GLU A 74 -3.79 5.58 -9.53
C GLU A 74 -2.88 5.30 -8.33
N ILE A 75 -2.92 4.07 -7.84
CA ILE A 75 -2.10 3.61 -6.72
C ILE A 75 -1.27 2.44 -7.21
N GLU A 76 0.03 2.53 -7.07
CA GLU A 76 0.97 1.42 -7.23
C GLU A 76 1.46 0.99 -5.85
N ILE A 77 1.16 -0.24 -5.43
CA ILE A 77 1.64 -0.80 -4.16
C ILE A 77 2.62 -1.94 -4.43
N TYR A 78 3.85 -1.75 -3.95
CA TYR A 78 4.94 -2.70 -4.01
C TYR A 78 5.02 -3.51 -2.71
N MET A 79 4.60 -4.77 -2.78
CA MET A 79 4.62 -5.73 -1.67
C MET A 79 6.02 -6.37 -1.60
N ASN A 80 6.84 -5.94 -0.64
CA ASN A 80 8.18 -6.47 -0.45
C ASN A 80 8.24 -7.47 0.70
N ASP A 81 8.93 -8.59 0.47
CA ASP A 81 9.39 -9.50 1.51
C ASP A 81 10.60 -10.29 1.00
N LEU A 82 11.22 -11.11 1.85
CA LEU A 82 12.26 -12.04 1.45
C LEU A 82 11.74 -13.04 0.40
N PRO A 83 12.60 -13.58 -0.48
CA PRO A 83 12.20 -14.60 -1.46
C PRO A 83 11.60 -15.88 -0.85
N SER A 84 11.79 -16.10 0.46
CA SER A 84 11.20 -17.21 1.22
C SER A 84 9.73 -16.97 1.61
N ASN A 85 9.19 -15.77 1.44
CA ASN A 85 7.78 -15.49 1.67
C ASN A 85 6.90 -16.20 0.63
N ASP A 86 5.67 -16.56 1.02
CA ASP A 86 4.72 -17.20 0.11
C ASP A 86 3.96 -16.16 -0.72
N PHE A 87 4.64 -15.58 -1.71
CA PHE A 87 4.03 -14.63 -2.66
C PHE A 87 2.86 -15.23 -3.44
N ASN A 88 2.83 -16.55 -3.64
CA ASN A 88 1.71 -17.20 -4.34
C ASN A 88 0.44 -17.17 -3.49
N LEU A 89 0.56 -17.39 -2.18
CA LEU A 89 -0.57 -17.20 -1.26
C LEU A 89 -0.97 -15.73 -1.21
N LEU A 90 -0.01 -14.82 -1.05
CA LEU A 90 -0.26 -13.37 -1.02
C LEU A 90 -1.07 -12.91 -2.24
N PHE A 91 -0.62 -13.25 -3.46
CA PHE A 91 -1.31 -12.82 -4.68
C PHE A 91 -2.68 -13.46 -4.85
N ARG A 92 -2.88 -14.72 -4.44
CA ARG A 92 -4.21 -15.35 -4.45
C ARG A 92 -5.18 -14.61 -3.53
N ASP A 93 -4.74 -14.25 -2.32
CA ASP A 93 -5.57 -13.51 -1.37
C ASP A 93 -5.83 -12.07 -1.82
N LEU A 94 -4.83 -11.38 -2.38
CA LEU A 94 -5.00 -10.03 -2.93
C LEU A 94 -5.94 -10.01 -4.13
N LEU A 95 -5.80 -10.95 -5.07
CA LEU A 95 -6.69 -11.06 -6.23
C LEU A 95 -8.13 -11.32 -5.80
N ARG A 96 -8.35 -12.26 -4.86
CA ARG A 96 -9.67 -12.54 -4.31
C ARG A 96 -10.29 -11.30 -3.68
N MET A 97 -9.53 -10.56 -2.86
CA MET A 97 -10.00 -9.31 -2.26
C MET A 97 -10.38 -8.26 -3.31
N MET A 98 -9.61 -8.15 -4.40
CA MET A 98 -9.90 -7.21 -5.49
C MET A 98 -11.15 -7.61 -6.29
N GLU A 99 -11.39 -8.91 -6.48
CA GLU A 99 -12.61 -9.44 -7.11
C GLU A 99 -13.84 -9.16 -6.25
N GLU A 100 -13.79 -9.49 -4.94
CA GLU A 100 -14.85 -9.21 -3.96
C GLU A 100 -15.22 -7.70 -3.96
N LYS A 101 -14.21 -6.82 -3.99
CA LYS A 101 -14.42 -5.36 -4.07
C LYS A 101 -15.09 -4.92 -5.37
N ARG A 102 -14.81 -5.58 -6.51
CA ARG A 102 -15.43 -5.23 -7.80
C ARG A 102 -16.90 -5.61 -7.82
N GLU A 103 -17.24 -6.80 -7.33
CA GLU A 103 -18.64 -7.26 -7.23
C GLU A 103 -19.48 -6.34 -6.33
N ASP A 104 -18.91 -5.82 -5.25
CA ASP A 104 -19.58 -4.86 -4.35
C ASP A 104 -19.85 -3.48 -4.98
N VAL A 105 -19.11 -3.12 -6.04
CA VAL A 105 -19.19 -1.82 -6.72
C VAL A 105 -20.11 -1.85 -7.94
N GLU A 106 -20.41 -3.02 -8.52
CA GLU A 106 -21.29 -3.19 -9.70
C GLU A 106 -22.76 -2.71 -9.52
N GLY A 107 -23.12 -2.14 -8.37
CA GLY A 107 -24.41 -1.49 -8.14
C GLY A 107 -24.36 -0.04 -7.63
N LYS A 108 -23.18 0.57 -7.46
CA LYS A 108 -23.01 1.91 -6.89
C LYS A 108 -21.94 2.69 -7.65
N SER A 109 -22.29 3.86 -8.19
CA SER A 109 -21.33 4.83 -8.76
C SER A 109 -20.40 5.42 -7.68
N LYS A 110 -19.54 4.59 -7.09
CA LYS A 110 -18.43 5.05 -6.25
C LYS A 110 -17.18 5.01 -7.11
N LYS A 111 -16.64 6.19 -7.46
CA LYS A 111 -15.28 6.30 -8.01
C LYS A 111 -14.29 5.79 -6.94
N VAL A 112 -13.52 4.77 -7.28
CA VAL A 112 -12.48 4.14 -6.42
C VAL A 112 -11.15 4.30 -7.16
N PRO A 113 -10.05 4.63 -6.48
CA PRO A 113 -8.74 4.70 -7.13
C PRO A 113 -8.37 3.35 -7.77
N LEU A 114 -7.82 3.39 -8.98
CA LEU A 114 -7.26 2.20 -9.61
C LEU A 114 -6.02 1.77 -8.84
N CYS A 115 -6.04 0.56 -8.27
CA CYS A 115 -4.94 0.02 -7.49
C CYS A 115 -4.23 -1.13 -8.23
N PHE A 116 -2.91 -0.99 -8.39
CA PHE A 116 -2.00 -1.93 -9.02
C PHE A 116 -1.06 -2.50 -7.97
N LEU A 117 -0.91 -3.83 -7.97
CA LEU A 117 -0.16 -4.56 -6.95
C LEU A 117 1.03 -5.27 -7.58
N MET A 118 2.22 -5.06 -7.01
CA MET A 118 3.47 -5.66 -7.48
C MET A 118 4.18 -6.40 -6.35
N GLY A 119 4.83 -7.52 -6.66
CA GLY A 119 5.69 -8.22 -5.71
C GLY A 119 7.14 -7.83 -5.91
N VAL A 120 7.86 -7.60 -4.81
CA VAL A 120 9.28 -7.24 -4.83
C VAL A 120 10.04 -8.19 -3.90
N PRO A 121 10.49 -9.35 -4.38
CA PRO A 121 11.25 -10.28 -3.57
C PRO A 121 12.67 -9.75 -3.31
N GLY A 122 13.07 -9.66 -2.04
CA GLY A 122 14.41 -9.22 -1.65
C GLY A 122 14.46 -8.68 -0.23
N SER A 123 15.67 -8.64 0.34
CA SER A 123 15.87 -8.00 1.64
C SER A 123 15.80 -6.48 1.52
N TYR A 124 14.99 -5.84 2.36
CA TYR A 124 14.95 -4.39 2.50
C TYR A 124 16.21 -3.78 3.16
N TYR A 125 17.16 -4.62 3.62
CA TYR A 125 18.51 -4.16 3.97
C TYR A 125 19.40 -3.91 2.74
N GLY A 126 18.95 -4.31 1.55
CA GLY A 126 19.56 -3.98 0.27
C GLY A 126 18.78 -2.92 -0.52
N ARG A 127 19.20 -2.65 -1.76
CA ARG A 127 18.46 -1.80 -2.69
C ARG A 127 17.34 -2.61 -3.37
N LEU A 128 16.10 -2.16 -3.21
CA LEU A 128 14.93 -2.75 -3.86
C LEU A 128 14.38 -1.87 -5.00
N PHE A 129 14.47 -0.56 -4.85
CA PHE A 129 13.87 0.41 -5.76
C PHE A 129 14.92 1.38 -6.37
N PRO A 130 14.64 1.95 -7.55
CA PRO A 130 15.38 3.07 -8.10
C PRO A 130 15.39 4.29 -7.15
N LYS A 131 16.24 5.26 -7.44
CA LYS A 131 16.23 6.55 -6.72
C LYS A 131 14.94 7.30 -7.06
N GLU A 132 14.36 7.98 -6.06
CA GLU A 132 13.22 8.91 -6.24
C GLU A 132 11.99 8.27 -6.92
N SER A 133 11.76 6.97 -6.69
CA SER A 133 10.67 6.24 -7.34
C SER A 133 9.47 5.92 -6.43
N LEU A 134 9.54 6.24 -5.14
CA LEU A 134 8.49 5.97 -4.17
C LEU A 134 8.08 7.26 -3.47
N HIS A 135 6.80 7.39 -3.18
CA HIS A 135 6.23 8.52 -2.43
C HIS A 135 6.05 8.14 -0.95
N LEU A 136 5.66 6.89 -0.68
CA LEU A 136 5.41 6.38 0.66
C LEU A 136 6.09 5.03 0.87
N VAL A 137 6.70 4.86 2.04
CA VAL A 137 7.26 3.58 2.49
C VAL A 137 6.66 3.24 3.84
N HIS A 138 6.06 2.05 3.92
CA HIS A 138 5.48 1.49 5.12
C HIS A 138 6.27 0.26 5.56
N ALA A 139 6.45 0.09 6.87
CA ALA A 139 7.10 -1.07 7.47
C ALA A 139 6.51 -1.27 8.86
N ASN A 140 5.66 -2.29 9.02
CA ASN A 140 4.97 -2.55 10.29
C ASN A 140 5.55 -3.77 10.99
N CYS A 141 6.19 -3.57 12.14
CA CYS A 141 6.79 -4.64 12.95
C CYS A 141 7.80 -5.52 12.18
N THR A 142 8.50 -4.99 11.18
CA THR A 142 9.46 -5.78 10.37
C THR A 142 10.91 -5.38 10.65
N LEU A 143 11.17 -4.12 10.93
CA LEU A 143 12.53 -3.57 11.13
C LEU A 143 13.29 -4.12 12.35
N HIS A 144 12.63 -4.86 13.24
CA HIS A 144 13.27 -5.51 14.38
C HIS A 144 14.03 -6.80 14.00
N TRP A 145 13.78 -7.35 12.82
CA TRP A 145 14.47 -8.54 12.32
C TRP A 145 15.86 -8.20 11.79
N LEU A 146 16.91 -8.60 12.49
CA LEU A 146 18.28 -8.37 12.03
C LEU A 146 18.59 -9.08 10.71
N SER A 147 19.44 -8.46 9.88
CA SER A 147 19.94 -9.08 8.65
C SER A 147 20.78 -10.33 8.88
N GLN A 148 21.43 -10.41 10.05
CA GLN A 148 22.27 -11.51 10.50
C GLN A 148 22.38 -11.50 12.03
N ALA A 149 22.82 -12.61 12.62
CA ALA A 149 23.12 -12.65 14.05
C ALA A 149 24.17 -11.58 14.44
N PRO A 150 24.04 -10.94 15.61
CA PRO A 150 25.04 -10.01 16.11
C PRO A 150 26.43 -10.67 16.20
N VAL A 151 27.45 -9.95 15.77
CA VAL A 151 28.84 -10.41 15.88
C VAL A 151 29.24 -10.49 17.35
N GLY A 152 29.83 -11.60 17.78
CA GLY A 152 30.31 -11.80 19.15
C GLY A 152 29.32 -12.48 20.12
N LEU A 153 28.25 -13.08 19.61
CA LEU A 153 27.35 -13.95 20.38
C LEU A 153 27.70 -15.45 20.25
N TYR A 154 28.92 -15.77 19.83
CA TYR A 154 29.46 -17.13 19.69
C TYR A 154 30.87 -17.22 20.29
#